data_AF-A0A9E5A2A4-F1
#
_entry.id   AF-A0A9E5A2A4-F1
#
_cell.length_a   1.000
_cell.length_b   1.000
_cell.length_c   1.000
_cell.angle_alpha   90.00
_cell.angle_beta   90.00
_cell.angle_gamma   90.00
#
_symmetry.space_group_name_H-M   'P 1'
#
loop_
_entity.id
_entity.type
_entity.pdbx_description
1 polymer ?
#
loop_
_entity_poly.entity_id
_entity_poly.type
_entity_poly.pdbx_seq_one_letter_code
_entity_poly.pdbx_strand_id
1 'polypeptide(L)'
;MENHKVISSKDNDDFVVTDSFLKLCAKFKKLKRSRGRIILVTGSPGTGKSSNIYKALKELNLNYYEPVLFLDNTKKSSLVIFKELMGGIKKDFRVKTKEEMVNKFSKYDAVLIADKIMDSESLNQKKIGLGEWIKNKGLKSIPFYFILFFEYVINKINLNKMNLIVHTTWTFEVKGVKYDLITDFSVLSKIISLILKIFFEVVEISYSESDTVKIVKNHFRDIDDEKIQYYIKKYGNKPRYILDDLENKTVSRKDLKNPEPAKTISKSGK
;
A
#
# COMPACT_ATOMS: atom_id res chain seq x y z
N MET A 1 13.63 -8.86 -4.05
CA MET A 1 12.19 -9.19 -4.01
C MET A 1 11.63 -8.59 -2.72
N GLU A 2 10.43 -8.00 -2.75
CA GLU A 2 9.75 -7.47 -1.54
C GLU A 2 8.97 -8.62 -0.88
N ASN A 3 9.64 -9.48 -0.12
CA ASN A 3 9.03 -10.72 0.40
C ASN A 3 7.99 -10.45 1.50
N HIS A 4 8.09 -9.34 2.22
CA HIS A 4 7.18 -9.00 3.31
C HIS A 4 6.08 -7.97 2.92
N LYS A 5 5.77 -7.84 1.62
CA LYS A 5 4.67 -6.98 1.16
C LYS A 5 3.33 -7.68 1.33
N VAL A 6 2.44 -7.10 2.14
CA VAL A 6 1.07 -7.59 2.34
C VAL A 6 0.15 -7.01 1.27
N ILE A 7 -0.44 -7.87 0.45
CA ILE A 7 -1.38 -7.50 -0.63
C ILE A 7 -2.82 -7.96 -0.34
N SER A 8 -3.04 -8.73 0.73
CA SER A 8 -4.36 -9.18 1.15
C SER A 8 -4.46 -9.43 2.67
N SER A 9 -5.70 -9.60 3.17
CA SER A 9 -5.98 -9.97 4.56
C SER A 9 -5.56 -11.39 4.95
N LYS A 10 -5.13 -12.20 3.99
CA LYS A 10 -4.62 -13.55 4.22
C LYS A 10 -3.12 -13.60 4.50
N ASP A 11 -2.38 -12.53 4.19
CA ASP A 11 -0.91 -12.53 4.21
C ASP A 11 -0.34 -11.94 5.51
N ASN A 12 -1.03 -12.07 6.65
CA ASN A 12 -0.74 -11.26 7.84
C ASN A 12 -0.95 -12.01 9.17
N ASP A 13 -0.49 -13.26 9.23
CA ASP A 13 -0.64 -14.12 10.40
C ASP A 13 0.31 -13.72 11.55
N ASP A 14 1.48 -13.16 11.24
CA ASP A 14 2.47 -12.67 12.21
C ASP A 14 2.29 -11.18 12.59
N PHE A 15 1.05 -10.70 12.64
CA PHE A 15 0.74 -9.30 12.91
C PHE A 15 0.85 -8.93 14.40
N VAL A 16 1.63 -7.89 14.71
CA VAL A 16 1.73 -7.33 16.07
C VAL A 16 0.74 -6.18 16.25
N VAL A 17 -0.09 -6.25 17.28
CA VAL A 17 -1.02 -5.17 17.67
C VAL A 17 -0.24 -3.97 18.20
N THR A 18 -0.47 -2.80 17.62
CA THR A 18 0.18 -1.52 17.97
C THR A 18 -0.85 -0.42 18.22
N ASP A 19 -0.43 0.70 18.81
CA ASP A 19 -1.31 1.85 19.01
C ASP A 19 -1.86 2.42 17.70
N SER A 20 -1.05 2.49 16.65
CA SER A 20 -1.51 2.90 15.31
C SER A 20 -2.58 1.96 14.77
N PHE A 21 -2.43 0.65 14.97
CA PHE A 21 -3.46 -0.32 14.60
C PHE A 21 -4.76 -0.11 15.39
N LEU A 22 -4.69 0.10 16.71
CA LEU A 22 -5.86 0.33 17.55
C LEU A 22 -6.59 1.62 17.17
N LYS A 23 -5.85 2.70 16.86
CA LYS A 23 -6.41 3.96 16.34
C LYS A 23 -7.13 3.73 15.01
N LEU A 24 -6.54 2.95 14.10
CA LEU A 24 -7.18 2.59 12.83
C LEU A 24 -8.47 1.80 13.05
N CYS A 25 -8.43 0.79 13.91
CA CYS A 25 -9.61 -0.01 14.26
C CYS A 25 -10.74 0.85 14.86
N ALA A 26 -10.42 1.81 15.71
CA ALA A 26 -11.41 2.72 16.29
C ALA A 26 -12.14 3.55 15.21
N LYS A 27 -11.45 3.94 14.14
CA LYS A 27 -12.06 4.60 12.99
C LYS A 27 -12.87 3.63 12.14
N PHE A 28 -12.32 2.46 11.85
CA PHE A 28 -12.95 1.45 10.99
C PHE A 28 -14.23 0.87 11.58
N LYS A 29 -14.33 0.73 12.92
CA LYS A 29 -15.55 0.30 13.62
C LYS A 29 -16.79 1.12 13.24
N LYS A 30 -16.62 2.40 12.89
CA LYS A 30 -17.71 3.31 12.53
C LYS A 30 -18.25 3.07 11.12
N LEU A 31 -17.52 2.36 10.26
CA LEU A 31 -17.84 2.19 8.84
C LEU A 31 -19.11 1.36 8.62
N LYS A 32 -19.42 0.40 9.50
CA LYS A 32 -20.66 -0.40 9.43
C LYS A 32 -21.93 0.41 9.71
N ARG A 33 -21.80 1.48 10.51
CA ARG A 33 -22.95 2.21 11.08
C ARG A 33 -23.11 3.61 10.49
N SER A 34 -22.12 4.08 9.74
CA SER A 34 -22.13 5.41 9.14
C SER A 34 -21.52 5.40 7.75
N ARG A 35 -22.03 6.27 6.88
CA ARG A 35 -21.53 6.50 5.52
C ARG A 35 -20.93 7.89 5.40
N GLY A 36 -20.24 8.16 4.29
CA GLY A 36 -19.61 9.44 3.99
C GLY A 36 -18.29 9.66 4.71
N ARG A 37 -17.70 8.61 5.28
CA ARG A 37 -16.38 8.70 5.90
C ARG A 37 -15.31 8.47 4.86
N ILE A 38 -14.29 9.33 4.87
CA ILE A 38 -13.11 9.14 4.05
C ILE A 38 -11.91 9.09 4.99
N ILE A 39 -11.33 7.91 5.11
CA ILE A 39 -10.20 7.64 5.99
C ILE A 39 -8.95 7.63 5.14
N LEU A 40 -8.05 8.57 5.39
CA LEU A 40 -6.74 8.63 4.75
C LEU A 40 -5.71 7.95 5.65
N VAL A 41 -5.14 6.85 5.21
CA VAL A 41 -4.09 6.12 5.93
C VAL A 41 -2.72 6.55 5.40
N THR A 42 -1.95 7.22 6.24
CA THR A 42 -0.63 7.79 5.92
C THR A 42 0.49 7.08 6.67
N GLY A 43 1.73 7.36 6.29
CA GLY A 43 2.93 6.80 6.88
C GLY A 43 4.01 6.58 5.84
N SER A 44 5.28 6.58 6.25
CA SER A 44 6.39 6.39 5.32
C SER A 44 6.34 5.02 4.61
N PRO A 45 6.98 4.87 3.44
CA PRO A 45 7.22 3.56 2.85
C PRO A 45 7.87 2.59 3.87
N GLY A 46 7.39 1.35 3.93
CA GLY A 46 7.92 0.31 4.83
C GLY A 46 7.34 0.27 6.25
N THR A 47 6.39 1.16 6.61
CA THR A 47 5.71 1.13 7.93
C THR A 47 4.52 0.17 8.01
N GLY A 48 4.24 -0.64 6.99
CA GLY A 48 3.18 -1.66 7.07
C GLY A 48 1.74 -1.10 7.08
N LYS A 49 1.49 0.00 6.36
CA LYS A 49 0.13 0.55 6.17
C LYS A 49 -0.87 -0.51 5.68
N SER A 50 -0.49 -1.24 4.64
CA SER A 50 -1.25 -2.34 4.06
C SER A 50 -1.58 -3.42 5.09
N SER A 51 -0.56 -3.87 5.84
CA SER A 51 -0.72 -4.84 6.93
C SER A 51 -1.76 -4.38 7.95
N ASN A 52 -1.68 -3.11 8.39
CA ASN A 52 -2.65 -2.55 9.33
C ASN A 52 -4.07 -2.49 8.76
N ILE A 53 -4.22 -2.00 7.52
CA ILE A 53 -5.52 -1.89 6.85
C ILE A 53 -6.17 -3.26 6.70
N TYR A 54 -5.48 -4.22 6.10
CA TYR A 54 -6.04 -5.53 5.83
C TYR A 54 -6.34 -6.32 7.10
N LYS A 55 -5.49 -6.18 8.13
CA LYS A 55 -5.78 -6.76 9.45
C LYS A 55 -7.03 -6.13 10.05
N ALA A 56 -7.16 -4.80 10.01
CA ALA A 56 -8.32 -4.12 10.58
C ALA A 56 -9.62 -4.47 9.86
N LEU A 57 -9.58 -4.60 8.53
CA LEU A 57 -10.72 -5.07 7.73
C LEU A 57 -11.15 -6.49 8.14
N LYS A 58 -10.20 -7.41 8.33
CA LYS A 58 -10.43 -8.80 8.77
C LYS A 58 -11.00 -8.86 10.18
N GLU A 59 -10.33 -8.25 11.15
CA GLU A 59 -10.72 -8.28 12.57
C GLU A 59 -12.10 -7.68 12.82
N LEU A 60 -12.48 -6.66 12.04
CA LEU A 60 -13.79 -6.02 12.16
C LEU A 60 -14.86 -6.65 11.26
N ASN A 61 -14.48 -7.67 10.49
CA ASN A 61 -15.32 -8.35 9.50
C ASN A 61 -16.04 -7.34 8.59
N LEU A 62 -15.27 -6.40 8.02
CA LEU A 62 -15.79 -5.38 7.12
C LEU A 62 -15.85 -5.94 5.70
N ASN A 63 -17.01 -5.84 5.04
CA ASN A 63 -17.09 -6.14 3.63
C ASN A 63 -16.56 -4.94 2.83
N TYR A 64 -15.57 -5.16 1.98
CA TYR A 64 -14.96 -4.09 1.20
C TYR A 64 -14.83 -4.47 -0.27
N TYR A 65 -14.87 -3.44 -1.12
CA TYR A 65 -14.49 -3.54 -2.52
C TYR A 65 -13.14 -2.85 -2.72
N GLU A 66 -12.22 -3.54 -3.38
CA GLU A 66 -10.92 -2.99 -3.74
C GLU A 66 -10.76 -3.10 -5.27
N PRO A 67 -10.81 -1.98 -6.01
CA PRO A 67 -10.64 -2.01 -7.44
C PRO A 67 -9.21 -2.39 -7.84
N VAL A 68 -9.09 -2.94 -9.04
CA VAL A 68 -7.82 -3.27 -9.67
C VAL A 68 -7.66 -2.44 -10.93
N LEU A 69 -6.45 -1.95 -11.20
CA LEU A 69 -6.15 -1.22 -12.43
C LEU A 69 -5.09 -1.96 -13.23
N PHE A 70 -5.47 -2.51 -14.38
CA PHE A 70 -4.54 -3.14 -15.31
C PHE A 70 -4.25 -2.20 -16.48
N LEU A 71 -3.00 -1.76 -16.60
CA LEU A 71 -2.54 -0.94 -17.72
C LEU A 71 -1.75 -1.78 -18.72
N ASP A 72 -1.85 -1.42 -20.00
CA ASP A 72 -1.13 -2.11 -21.10
C ASP A 72 0.23 -1.47 -21.40
N ASN A 73 0.45 -0.22 -21.00
CA ASN A 73 1.72 0.49 -21.16
C ASN A 73 1.80 1.71 -20.23
N THR A 74 3.00 2.24 -20.03
CA THR A 74 3.30 3.38 -19.16
C THR A 74 3.13 4.75 -19.84
N LYS A 75 2.85 4.80 -21.15
CA LYS A 75 2.88 6.05 -21.93
C LYS A 75 1.60 6.89 -21.80
N LYS A 76 0.50 6.30 -21.32
CA LYS A 76 -0.83 6.92 -21.18
C LYS A 76 -0.81 8.21 -20.34
N SER A 77 -1.70 9.14 -20.63
CA SER A 77 -1.86 10.40 -19.88
C SER A 77 -2.70 10.21 -18.62
N SER A 78 -2.58 11.11 -17.64
CA SER A 78 -3.32 11.03 -16.37
C SER A 78 -4.84 10.93 -16.56
N LEU A 79 -5.40 11.63 -17.54
CA LEU A 79 -6.83 11.57 -17.85
C LEU A 79 -7.24 10.20 -18.42
N VAL A 80 -6.38 9.59 -19.24
CA VAL A 80 -6.62 8.24 -19.77
C VAL A 80 -6.56 7.21 -18.64
N ILE A 81 -5.57 7.31 -17.75
CA ILE A 81 -5.48 6.45 -16.56
C ILE A 81 -6.73 6.56 -15.69
N PHE A 82 -7.20 7.78 -15.43
CA PHE A 82 -8.44 7.99 -14.67
C PHE A 82 -9.66 7.35 -15.36
N LYS A 83 -9.80 7.51 -16.68
CA LYS A 83 -10.88 6.88 -17.45
C LYS A 83 -10.81 5.36 -17.41
N GLU A 84 -9.61 4.78 -17.47
CA GLU A 84 -9.41 3.33 -17.37
C GLU A 84 -9.76 2.80 -15.99
N LEU A 85 -9.39 3.51 -14.92
CA LEU A 85 -9.81 3.17 -13.56
C LEU A 85 -11.33 3.18 -13.42
N MET A 86 -12.00 4.25 -13.85
CA MET A 86 -13.46 4.33 -13.81
C MET A 86 -14.12 3.28 -14.70
N GLY A 87 -13.54 2.99 -15.86
CA GLY A 87 -14.02 1.95 -16.79
C GLY A 87 -13.89 0.54 -16.20
N GLY A 88 -12.78 0.25 -15.52
CA GLY A 88 -12.55 -1.02 -14.82
C GLY A 88 -13.60 -1.25 -13.73
N ILE A 89 -13.82 -0.26 -12.87
CA ILE A 89 -14.83 -0.33 -11.80
C ILE A 89 -16.23 -0.55 -12.38
N LYS A 90 -16.59 0.18 -13.44
CA LYS A 90 -17.87 0.00 -14.13
C LYS A 90 -18.03 -1.43 -14.65
N LYS A 91 -16.97 -1.99 -15.22
CA LYS A 91 -16.95 -3.37 -15.73
C LYS A 91 -17.13 -4.39 -14.61
N ASP A 92 -16.43 -4.23 -13.48
CA ASP A 92 -16.54 -5.11 -12.31
C ASP A 92 -17.98 -5.24 -11.83
N PHE A 93 -18.71 -4.12 -11.79
CA PHE A 93 -20.11 -4.11 -11.37
C PHE A 93 -21.13 -4.31 -12.49
N ARG A 94 -20.69 -4.39 -13.75
CA ARG A 94 -21.53 -4.45 -14.96
C ARG A 94 -22.52 -3.28 -15.03
N VAL A 95 -22.04 -2.07 -14.73
CA VAL A 95 -22.81 -0.83 -14.73
C VAL A 95 -22.35 0.10 -15.84
N LYS A 96 -23.24 0.98 -16.32
CA LYS A 96 -22.94 1.93 -17.39
C LYS A 96 -22.75 3.33 -16.85
N THR A 97 -23.51 3.69 -15.81
CA THR A 97 -23.54 5.05 -15.27
C THR A 97 -22.71 5.19 -13.99
N LYS A 98 -22.36 6.42 -13.66
CA LYS A 98 -21.66 6.75 -12.41
C LYS A 98 -22.57 6.57 -11.19
N GLU A 99 -23.85 6.87 -11.33
CA GLU A 99 -24.83 6.71 -10.26
C GLU A 99 -25.03 5.24 -9.89
N GLU A 100 -25.15 4.35 -10.88
CA GLU A 100 -25.19 2.91 -10.65
C GLU A 100 -23.94 2.41 -9.91
N MET A 101 -22.76 2.90 -10.29
CA MET A 101 -21.50 2.59 -9.62
C MET A 101 -21.51 3.05 -8.14
N VAL A 102 -21.97 4.27 -7.86
CA VAL A 102 -22.12 4.79 -6.49
C VAL A 102 -23.10 3.92 -5.67
N ASN A 103 -24.21 3.49 -6.29
CA ASN A 103 -25.18 2.59 -5.66
C ASN A 103 -24.63 1.18 -5.42
N LYS A 104 -23.64 0.74 -6.18
CA LYS A 104 -22.92 -0.53 -5.90
C LYS A 104 -21.94 -0.34 -4.75
N PHE A 105 -21.22 0.77 -4.71
CA PHE A 105 -20.31 1.10 -3.61
C PHE A 105 -21.00 1.21 -2.25
N SER A 106 -22.22 1.75 -2.18
CA SER A 106 -22.96 1.89 -0.92
C SER A 106 -23.30 0.55 -0.23
N LYS A 107 -23.25 -0.57 -0.97
CA LYS A 107 -23.45 -1.93 -0.46
C LYS A 107 -22.25 -2.49 0.31
N TYR A 108 -21.08 -1.89 0.16
CA TYR A 108 -19.88 -2.26 0.90
C TYR A 108 -19.77 -1.40 2.16
N ASP A 109 -19.11 -1.92 3.18
CA ASP A 109 -18.75 -1.12 4.36
C ASP A 109 -17.69 -0.07 4.01
N ALA A 110 -16.82 -0.38 3.05
CA ALA A 110 -15.84 0.55 2.50
C ALA A 110 -15.42 0.19 1.07
N VAL A 111 -15.03 1.20 0.32
CA VAL A 111 -14.23 1.05 -0.90
C VAL A 111 -12.78 1.36 -0.54
N LEU A 112 -11.89 0.39 -0.78
CA LEU A 112 -10.48 0.46 -0.46
C LEU A 112 -9.68 0.88 -1.70
N ILE A 113 -9.05 2.05 -1.66
CA ILE A 113 -8.11 2.52 -2.67
C ILE A 113 -6.71 2.30 -2.10
N ALA A 114 -6.09 1.15 -2.42
CA ALA A 114 -4.82 0.71 -1.87
C ALA A 114 -3.98 -0.06 -2.90
N ASP A 115 -3.25 -1.10 -2.46
CA ASP A 115 -2.17 -1.72 -3.20
C ASP A 115 -2.60 -2.41 -4.49
N LYS A 116 -3.82 -2.95 -4.62
CA LYS A 116 -4.20 -3.61 -5.89
C LYS A 116 -4.30 -2.67 -7.09
N ILE A 117 -4.53 -1.38 -6.86
CA ILE A 117 -4.45 -0.38 -7.93
C ILE A 117 -2.99 -0.04 -8.22
N MET A 118 -2.16 0.04 -7.18
CA MET A 118 -0.76 0.44 -7.27
C MET A 118 0.10 -0.65 -7.92
N ASP A 119 -0.06 -1.89 -7.50
CA ASP A 119 0.86 -2.99 -7.81
C ASP A 119 0.11 -4.16 -8.47
N SER A 120 -0.76 -3.86 -9.45
CA SER A 120 -1.57 -4.88 -10.11
C SER A 120 -0.75 -5.92 -10.89
N GLU A 121 0.51 -5.62 -11.20
CA GLU A 121 1.47 -6.58 -11.76
C GLU A 121 1.70 -7.80 -10.83
N SER A 122 1.49 -7.64 -9.52
CA SER A 122 1.51 -8.76 -8.57
C SER A 122 0.37 -9.75 -8.79
N LEU A 123 -0.74 -9.29 -9.38
CA LEU A 123 -1.90 -10.11 -9.73
C LEU A 123 -1.82 -10.65 -11.17
N ASN A 124 -1.16 -9.91 -12.07
CA ASN A 124 -0.96 -10.33 -13.45
C ASN A 124 0.35 -9.74 -14.01
N GLN A 125 1.37 -10.58 -14.15
CA GLN A 125 2.70 -10.19 -14.61
C GLN A 125 2.73 -9.59 -16.03
N LYS A 126 1.68 -9.79 -16.84
CA LYS A 126 1.57 -9.21 -18.20
C LYS A 126 0.96 -7.81 -18.19
N LYS A 127 0.56 -7.28 -17.04
CA LYS A 127 -0.08 -5.98 -16.87
C LYS A 127 0.77 -5.09 -15.98
N ILE A 128 0.50 -3.80 -16.08
CA ILE A 128 1.24 -2.75 -15.38
C ILE A 128 0.28 -2.09 -14.37
N GLY A 129 0.70 -1.99 -13.11
CA GLY A 129 -0.01 -1.24 -12.08
C GLY A 129 0.20 0.26 -12.16
N LEU A 130 -0.58 1.00 -11.37
CA LEU A 130 -0.46 2.46 -11.29
C LEU A 130 0.92 2.89 -10.76
N GLY A 131 1.53 2.11 -9.88
CA GLY A 131 2.84 2.36 -9.28
C GLY A 131 3.94 2.40 -10.33
N GLU A 132 3.98 1.42 -11.24
CA GLU A 132 4.94 1.40 -12.35
C GLU A 132 4.67 2.53 -13.36
N TRP A 133 3.41 2.87 -13.62
CA TRP A 133 3.07 4.05 -14.42
C TRP A 133 3.56 5.36 -13.77
N ILE A 134 3.34 5.54 -12.47
CA ILE A 134 3.82 6.70 -11.69
C ILE A 134 5.34 6.79 -11.78
N LYS A 135 6.03 5.66 -11.56
CA LYS A 135 7.49 5.56 -11.62
C LYS A 135 8.00 6.02 -12.98
N ASN A 136 7.40 5.53 -14.06
CA ASN A 136 7.83 5.85 -15.41
C ASN A 136 7.50 7.31 -15.82
N LYS A 137 6.40 7.88 -15.31
CA LYS A 137 6.00 9.28 -15.58
C LYS A 137 6.75 10.31 -14.73
N GLY A 138 7.25 9.94 -13.56
CA GLY A 138 7.88 10.86 -12.60
C GLY A 138 6.93 12.02 -12.26
N LEU A 139 7.43 13.27 -12.32
CA LEU A 139 6.64 14.47 -12.05
C LEU A 139 5.40 14.62 -12.95
N LYS A 140 5.38 14.03 -14.15
CA LYS A 140 4.20 14.08 -15.04
C LYS A 140 3.03 13.23 -14.52
N SER A 141 3.21 12.47 -13.45
CA SER A 141 2.13 11.77 -12.75
C SER A 141 1.33 12.71 -11.84
N ILE A 142 1.88 13.85 -11.40
CA ILE A 142 1.25 14.76 -10.42
C ILE A 142 -0.19 15.18 -10.81
N PRO A 143 -0.50 15.52 -12.08
CA PRO A 143 -1.86 15.85 -12.49
C PRO A 143 -2.90 14.76 -12.19
N PHE A 144 -2.49 13.49 -12.10
CA PHE A 144 -3.39 12.39 -11.75
C PHE A 144 -3.95 12.53 -10.32
N TYR A 145 -3.11 12.90 -9.34
CA TYR A 145 -3.56 13.12 -7.97
C TYR A 145 -4.56 14.27 -7.89
N PHE A 146 -4.33 15.34 -8.65
CA PHE A 146 -5.28 16.46 -8.74
C PHE A 146 -6.59 16.05 -9.41
N ILE A 147 -6.57 15.23 -10.46
CA ILE A 147 -7.80 14.69 -11.07
C ILE A 147 -8.62 13.91 -10.03
N LEU A 148 -7.99 13.03 -9.25
CA LEU A 148 -8.68 12.30 -8.19
C LEU A 148 -9.25 13.23 -7.12
N PHE A 149 -8.48 14.25 -6.72
CA PHE A 149 -8.92 15.24 -5.74
C PHE A 149 -10.09 16.09 -6.25
N PHE A 150 -10.04 16.60 -7.48
CA PHE A 150 -11.14 17.36 -8.08
C PHE A 150 -12.38 16.49 -8.27
N GLU A 151 -12.20 15.23 -8.69
CA GLU A 151 -13.30 14.28 -8.77
C GLU A 151 -13.96 14.08 -7.41
N TYR A 152 -13.19 14.01 -6.33
CA TYR A 152 -13.72 14.01 -4.97
C TYR A 152 -14.52 15.28 -4.65
N VAL A 153 -13.94 16.46 -4.88
CA VAL A 153 -14.58 17.74 -4.56
C VAL A 153 -15.91 17.92 -5.32
N ILE A 154 -15.91 17.65 -6.63
CA ILE A 154 -17.08 17.80 -7.50
C ILE A 154 -18.20 16.84 -7.09
N ASN A 155 -17.86 15.64 -6.62
CA ASN A 155 -18.84 14.57 -6.35
C ASN A 155 -19.07 14.32 -4.87
N LYS A 156 -18.68 15.25 -4.00
CA LYS A 156 -18.75 15.08 -2.53
C LYS A 156 -20.12 14.63 -2.05
N ILE A 157 -21.21 15.20 -2.59
CA ILE A 157 -22.59 14.83 -2.24
C ILE A 157 -22.86 13.34 -2.51
N ASN A 158 -22.40 12.82 -3.64
CA ASN A 158 -22.57 11.41 -4.00
C ASN A 158 -21.65 10.50 -3.19
N LEU A 159 -20.44 10.97 -2.88
CA LEU A 159 -19.48 10.23 -2.06
C LEU A 159 -19.91 10.10 -0.60
N ASN A 160 -20.78 10.98 -0.10
CA ASN A 160 -21.39 10.82 1.23
C ASN A 160 -22.22 9.54 1.39
N LYS A 161 -22.54 8.83 0.29
CA LYS A 161 -23.28 7.56 0.31
C LYS A 161 -22.39 6.32 0.51
N MET A 162 -21.07 6.48 0.50
CA MET A 162 -20.11 5.38 0.66
C MET A 162 -19.05 5.75 1.68
N ASN A 163 -18.27 4.76 2.13
CA ASN A 163 -17.04 5.04 2.85
C ASN A 163 -15.84 4.75 1.95
N LEU A 164 -14.81 5.57 2.05
CA LEU A 164 -13.56 5.40 1.33
C LEU A 164 -12.42 5.22 2.34
N ILE A 165 -11.62 4.19 2.12
CA ILE A 165 -10.32 4.03 2.78
C ILE A 165 -9.29 4.28 1.69
N VAL A 166 -8.49 5.32 1.86
CA VAL A 166 -7.48 5.73 0.91
C VAL A 166 -6.13 5.52 1.54
N HIS A 167 -5.33 4.66 0.94
CA HIS A 167 -3.92 4.52 1.24
C HIS A 167 -3.16 5.26 0.15
N THR A 168 -2.54 6.38 0.51
CA THR A 168 -1.72 7.13 -0.45
C THR A 168 -0.36 7.40 0.13
N THR A 169 0.66 6.93 -0.57
CA THR A 169 1.92 7.66 -0.68
C THR A 169 1.83 8.43 -1.98
N TRP A 170 1.79 9.77 -1.97
CA TRP A 170 1.74 10.56 -3.21
C TRP A 170 3.13 10.62 -3.80
N THR A 171 3.54 9.47 -4.32
CA THR A 171 4.91 9.28 -4.71
C THR A 171 5.13 9.69 -6.14
N PHE A 172 6.31 10.22 -6.40
CA PHE A 172 6.84 10.41 -7.74
C PHE A 172 8.34 10.09 -7.67
N GLU A 173 8.88 9.62 -8.79
CA GLU A 173 10.30 9.29 -8.88
C GLU A 173 11.04 10.38 -9.66
N VAL A 174 12.16 10.85 -9.11
CA VAL A 174 13.09 11.76 -9.79
C VAL A 174 14.48 11.15 -9.70
N LYS A 175 15.10 10.88 -10.85
CA LYS A 175 16.47 10.31 -10.94
C LYS A 175 16.67 9.04 -10.09
N GLY A 176 15.69 8.12 -10.08
CA GLY A 176 15.77 6.88 -9.31
C GLY A 176 15.45 7.01 -7.81
N VAL A 177 15.19 8.22 -7.33
CA VAL A 177 14.81 8.48 -5.93
C VAL A 177 13.30 8.69 -5.85
N LYS A 178 12.63 7.91 -4.99
CA LYS A 178 11.19 7.99 -4.73
C LYS A 178 10.94 9.05 -3.66
N TYR A 179 10.16 10.07 -4.00
CA TYR A 179 9.73 11.12 -3.09
C TYR A 179 8.23 11.00 -2.86
N ASP A 180 7.77 11.19 -1.63
CA ASP A 180 6.36 11.32 -1.27
C ASP A 180 6.01 12.79 -1.00
N LEU A 181 5.09 13.36 -1.80
CA LEU A 181 4.60 14.73 -1.65
C LEU A 181 4.03 15.00 -0.26
N ILE A 182 3.47 13.98 0.39
CA ILE A 182 2.78 14.15 1.68
C ILE A 182 3.78 14.09 2.84
N THR A 183 4.87 13.32 2.74
CA THR A 183 5.74 13.06 3.91
C THR A 183 7.16 13.62 3.78
N ASP A 184 7.70 13.78 2.57
CA ASP A 184 9.15 13.99 2.41
C ASP A 184 9.55 15.47 2.33
N PHE A 185 8.58 16.39 2.25
CA PHE A 185 8.83 17.83 2.17
C PHE A 185 8.51 18.52 3.50
N SER A 186 9.50 18.91 4.29
CA SER A 186 9.33 19.38 5.69
C SER A 186 8.17 20.36 5.97
N VAL A 187 8.18 21.55 5.36
CA VAL A 187 7.14 22.57 5.58
C VAL A 187 5.88 22.26 4.77
N LEU A 188 6.06 21.80 3.53
CA LEU A 188 4.97 21.50 2.62
C LEU A 188 4.11 20.33 3.10
N SER A 189 4.72 19.30 3.70
CA SER A 189 4.04 18.14 4.31
C SER A 189 3.14 18.58 5.46
N LYS A 190 3.58 19.51 6.31
CA LYS A 190 2.75 20.07 7.40
C LYS A 190 1.53 20.80 6.84
N ILE A 191 1.72 21.61 5.80
CA ILE A 191 0.64 22.34 5.13
C ILE A 191 -0.32 21.38 4.45
N ILE A 192 0.18 20.44 3.65
CA ILE A 192 -0.62 19.42 2.97
C ILE A 192 -1.39 18.59 3.98
N SER A 193 -0.75 18.13 5.06
CA SER A 193 -1.41 17.39 6.14
C SER A 193 -2.54 18.20 6.79
N LEU A 194 -2.33 19.49 7.05
CA LEU A 194 -3.39 20.37 7.57
C LEU A 194 -4.57 20.48 6.61
N ILE A 195 -4.30 20.68 5.31
CA ILE A 195 -5.32 20.75 4.27
C ILE A 195 -6.07 19.41 4.18
N LEU A 196 -5.37 18.27 4.15
CA LEU A 196 -5.97 16.94 4.06
C LEU A 196 -6.88 16.64 5.26
N LYS A 197 -6.53 17.09 6.47
CA LYS A 197 -7.38 16.95 7.67
C LYS A 197 -8.72 17.70 7.59
N ILE A 198 -8.84 18.71 6.73
CA ILE A 198 -10.12 19.39 6.46
C ILE A 198 -11.07 18.46 5.69
N PHE A 199 -10.52 17.61 4.83
CA PHE A 199 -11.29 16.77 3.92
C PHE A 199 -11.42 15.32 4.36
N PHE A 200 -10.48 14.82 5.18
CA PHE A 200 -10.29 13.41 5.47
C PHE A 200 -10.02 13.14 6.95
N GLU A 201 -10.48 11.99 7.43
CA GLU A 201 -10.03 11.43 8.69
C GLU A 201 -8.65 10.80 8.50
N VAL A 202 -7.61 11.51 8.94
CA VAL A 202 -6.23 11.03 8.78
C VAL A 202 -5.86 10.06 9.91
N VAL A 203 -5.32 8.89 9.57
CA VAL A 203 -4.72 7.92 10.49
C VAL A 203 -3.29 7.64 10.04
N GLU A 204 -2.33 8.00 10.88
CA GLU A 204 -0.91 7.76 10.60
C GLU A 204 -0.44 6.42 11.17
N ILE A 205 0.22 5.63 10.33
CA ILE A 205 0.89 4.39 10.71
C ILE A 205 2.38 4.67 10.88
N SER A 206 2.78 4.79 12.13
CA SER A 206 4.15 4.98 12.58
C SER A 206 4.38 4.18 13.86
N TYR A 207 5.64 3.88 14.14
CA TYR A 207 6.01 3.00 15.25
C TYR A 207 7.06 3.66 16.14
N SER A 208 6.98 3.37 17.43
CA SER A 208 8.10 3.57 18.33
C SER A 208 9.23 2.58 18.00
N GLU A 209 10.41 2.83 18.53
CA GLU A 209 11.52 1.87 18.49
C GLU A 209 11.09 0.54 19.13
N SER A 210 10.42 0.61 20.29
CA SER A 210 9.94 -0.58 21.01
C SER A 210 8.93 -1.40 20.21
N ASP A 211 8.02 -0.76 19.48
CA ASP A 211 7.07 -1.45 18.60
C ASP A 211 7.79 -2.09 17.42
N THR A 212 8.79 -1.40 16.88
CA THR A 212 9.62 -1.92 15.78
C THR A 212 10.38 -3.17 16.21
N VAL A 213 10.98 -3.17 17.41
CA VAL A 213 11.63 -4.35 18.00
C VAL A 213 10.65 -5.51 18.12
N LYS A 214 9.46 -5.28 18.67
CA LYS A 214 8.41 -6.32 18.81
C LYS A 214 8.01 -6.90 17.45
N ILE A 215 7.78 -6.06 16.45
CA ILE A 215 7.42 -6.50 15.09
C ILE A 215 8.53 -7.37 14.50
N VAL A 216 9.79 -6.96 14.62
CA VAL A 216 10.92 -7.71 14.06
C VAL A 216 11.10 -9.05 14.77
N LYS A 217 11.05 -9.09 16.11
CA LYS A 217 11.16 -10.34 16.90
C LYS A 217 10.01 -11.32 16.62
N ASN A 218 8.82 -10.81 16.30
CA ASN A 218 7.70 -11.67 15.95
C ASN A 218 7.97 -12.49 14.66
N HIS A 219 8.72 -11.92 13.72
CA HIS A 219 9.12 -12.58 12.47
C HIS A 219 10.43 -13.37 12.60
N PHE A 220 11.35 -12.94 13.46
CA PHE A 220 12.65 -13.58 13.70
C PHE A 220 12.85 -13.81 15.20
N ARG A 221 12.44 -14.98 15.71
CA ARG A 221 12.44 -15.27 17.16
C ARG A 221 13.83 -15.20 17.82
N ASP A 222 14.87 -15.60 17.10
CA ASP A 222 16.24 -15.73 17.63
C ASP A 222 17.16 -14.55 17.26
N ILE A 223 16.60 -13.41 16.83
CA ILE A 223 17.40 -12.24 16.52
C ILE A 223 17.78 -11.47 17.78
N ASP A 224 19.06 -11.14 17.89
CA ASP A 224 19.58 -10.33 18.97
C ASP A 224 19.17 -8.85 18.86
N ASP A 225 18.99 -8.20 20.02
CA ASP A 225 18.55 -6.81 20.12
C ASP A 225 19.57 -5.84 19.53
N GLU A 226 20.88 -6.06 19.71
CA GLU A 226 21.90 -5.18 19.13
C GLU A 226 21.79 -5.14 17.60
N LYS A 227 21.49 -6.30 17.00
CA LYS A 227 21.29 -6.43 15.57
C LYS A 227 20.03 -5.70 15.10
N ILE A 228 18.92 -5.78 15.84
CA ILE A 228 17.72 -4.99 15.53
C ILE A 228 18.05 -3.50 15.62
N GLN A 229 18.76 -3.07 16.66
CA GLN A 229 19.11 -1.67 16.89
C GLN A 229 20.00 -1.09 15.79
N TYR A 230 20.95 -1.87 15.28
CA TYR A 230 21.72 -1.52 14.09
C TYR A 230 20.80 -1.19 12.90
N TYR A 231 19.76 -2.00 12.67
CA TYR A 231 18.83 -1.80 11.57
C TYR A 231 17.87 -0.64 11.79
N ILE A 232 17.42 -0.41 13.03
CA ILE A 232 16.62 0.78 13.36
C ILE A 232 17.45 2.04 13.11
N LYS A 233 18.74 2.08 13.47
CA LYS A 233 19.63 3.20 13.12
C LYS A 233 19.78 3.39 11.62
N LYS A 234 19.84 2.30 10.85
CA LYS A 234 20.03 2.35 9.39
C LYS A 234 18.77 2.78 8.63
N TYR A 235 17.60 2.25 9.00
CA TYR A 235 16.37 2.39 8.23
C TYR A 235 15.29 3.23 8.93
N GLY A 236 15.48 3.58 10.20
CA GLY A 236 14.45 4.11 11.08
C GLY A 236 13.44 3.03 11.50
N ASN A 237 12.32 3.48 12.09
CA ASN A 237 11.22 2.61 12.53
C ASN A 237 10.35 2.13 11.34
N LYS A 238 10.97 1.44 10.38
CA LYS A 238 10.37 0.94 9.13
C LYS A 238 10.51 -0.58 9.06
N PRO A 239 9.63 -1.35 9.74
CA PRO A 239 9.81 -2.78 9.93
C PRO A 239 10.04 -3.57 8.63
N ARG A 240 9.32 -3.25 7.55
CA ARG A 240 9.46 -4.00 6.29
C ARG A 240 10.90 -3.98 5.75
N TYR A 241 11.58 -2.85 5.81
CA TYR A 241 12.96 -2.75 5.33
C TYR A 241 13.95 -3.51 6.21
N ILE A 242 13.68 -3.57 7.51
CA ILE A 242 14.47 -4.36 8.45
C ILE A 242 14.27 -5.85 8.16
N LEU A 243 13.02 -6.29 8.01
CA LEU A 243 12.67 -7.68 7.71
C LEU A 243 13.27 -8.13 6.36
N ASP A 244 13.10 -7.34 5.30
CA ASP A 244 13.64 -7.65 3.97
C ASP A 244 15.18 -7.79 3.99
N ASP A 245 15.91 -6.91 4.69
CA ASP A 245 17.38 -7.02 4.76
C ASP A 245 17.84 -8.23 5.58
N LEU A 246 17.13 -8.55 6.66
CA LEU A 246 17.39 -9.74 7.48
C LEU A 246 17.16 -11.03 6.71
N GLU A 247 16.09 -11.11 5.92
CA GLU A 247 15.78 -12.28 5.11
C GLU A 247 16.80 -12.47 3.99
N ASN A 248 17.12 -11.41 3.23
CA ASN A 248 18.11 -11.49 2.15
C ASN A 248 19.49 -11.95 2.64
N LYS A 249 19.93 -11.53 3.83
CA LYS A 249 21.17 -12.03 4.44
C LYS A 249 21.08 -13.48 4.92
N THR A 250 19.90 -13.93 5.31
CA THR A 250 19.67 -15.31 5.76
C THR A 250 19.66 -16.27 4.56
N VAL A 251 19.04 -15.88 3.46
CA VAL A 251 19.05 -16.62 2.18
C VAL A 251 20.48 -16.71 1.63
N SER A 252 21.19 -15.57 1.54
CA SER A 252 22.59 -15.55 1.06
C SER A 252 23.55 -16.43 1.88
N ARG A 253 23.32 -16.58 3.19
CA ARG A 253 24.11 -17.50 4.04
C ARG A 253 23.76 -18.98 3.86
N LYS A 254 22.51 -19.32 3.49
CA LYS A 254 22.09 -20.70 3.23
C LYS A 254 22.57 -21.16 1.85
N ASP A 255 22.56 -20.28 0.86
CA ASP A 255 23.07 -20.56 -0.49
C ASP A 255 24.59 -20.80 -0.50
N LEU A 256 25.33 -20.18 0.41
CA LEU A 256 26.76 -20.46 0.63
C LEU A 256 27.03 -21.80 1.34
N LYS A 257 26.04 -22.39 2.03
CA LYS A 257 26.19 -23.65 2.75
C LYS A 257 25.80 -24.89 1.92
N ASN A 258 25.18 -24.71 0.76
CA ASN A 258 24.87 -25.78 -0.19
C ASN A 258 25.32 -25.40 -1.61
N PRO A 259 26.63 -25.43 -1.92
CA PRO A 259 27.04 -25.51 -3.32
C PRO A 259 26.54 -26.86 -3.86
N GLU A 260 25.67 -26.83 -4.89
CA GLU A 260 25.33 -28.05 -5.64
C GLU A 260 26.64 -28.75 -6.05
N PRO A 261 26.79 -30.06 -5.82
CA PRO A 261 27.99 -30.76 -6.22
C PRO A 261 28.12 -30.66 -7.74
N ALA A 262 29.24 -30.08 -8.19
CA ALA A 262 29.57 -29.92 -9.60
C ALA A 262 29.40 -31.27 -10.30
N LYS A 263 28.48 -31.33 -11.28
CA LYS A 263 28.31 -32.49 -12.14
C LYS A 263 29.64 -32.79 -12.82
N THR A 264 30.25 -33.89 -12.43
CA THR A 264 31.45 -34.45 -13.05
C THR A 264 31.08 -34.86 -14.47
N ILE A 265 31.56 -34.12 -15.48
CA ILE A 265 31.44 -34.51 -16.88
C ILE A 265 32.40 -35.68 -17.08
N SER A 266 31.87 -36.89 -17.10
CA SER A 266 32.58 -38.08 -17.55
C SER A 266 32.91 -37.93 -19.03
N LYS A 267 34.19 -37.83 -19.37
CA LYS A 267 34.67 -38.05 -20.73
C LYS A 267 34.56 -39.54 -21.08
N SER A 268 33.62 -39.87 -21.94
CA SER A 268 33.70 -41.01 -22.87
C SER A 268 33.68 -40.37 -24.27
N GLY A 269 34.70 -40.43 -25.11
CA GLY A 269 35.47 -41.61 -25.47
C GLY A 269 34.98 -42.08 -26.84
N LYS A 270 35.50 -41.44 -27.90
CA LYS A 270 35.81 -41.99 -29.23
C LYS A 270 36.51 -40.93 -30.06
#